data_AF-A0A7Z9WJK5-F1
#
_entry.id   AF-A0A7Z9WJK5-F1
#
_cell.length_a   1.000
_cell.length_b   1.000
_cell.length_c   1.000
_cell.angle_alpha   90.00
_cell.angle_beta   90.00
_cell.angle_gamma   90.00
#
_symmetry.space_group_name_H-M   'P 1'
#
loop_
_entity.id
_entity.type
_entity.pdbx_description
1 polymer ?
#
loop_
_entity_poly.entity_id
_entity_poly.type
_entity_poly.pdbx_seq_one_letter_code
_entity_poly.pdbx_strand_id
1 'polypeptide(L)' 'MTGEEWVRLTIEIPAEVSRRLGLAAARRDISIHDYVLWVLKERLAQDAPPALMAQADPVLAELWDNDKDAAYDRL' A
#
# COMPACT_ATOMS: atom_id res chain seq x y z
N MET A 1 5.55 21.02 -7.66
CA MET A 1 5.35 19.90 -8.61
C MET A 1 6.12 18.71 -8.07
N THR A 2 5.55 17.98 -7.12
CA THR A 2 6.10 16.70 -6.66
C THR A 2 5.76 15.68 -7.73
N GLY A 3 6.68 15.42 -8.66
CA GLY A 3 6.53 14.33 -9.62
C GLY A 3 6.54 13.02 -8.84
N GLU A 4 5.47 12.24 -8.94
CA GLU A 4 5.44 10.89 -8.38
C GLU A 4 6.61 10.08 -8.98
N GLU A 5 7.55 9.67 -8.14
CA GLU A 5 8.67 8.83 -8.55
C GLU A 5 8.15 7.40 -8.78
N TRP A 6 8.02 7.01 -10.05
CA TRP A 6 7.58 5.67 -10.44
C TRP A 6 8.77 4.69 -10.39
N VAL A 7 8.66 3.68 -9.54
CA VAL A 7 9.64 2.57 -9.49
C VAL A 7 9.12 1.38 -10.28
N ARG A 8 9.95 0.81 -11.16
CA ARG A 8 9.61 -0.41 -11.91
C ARG A 8 9.91 -1.65 -11.06
N LEU A 9 8.87 -2.43 -10.78
CA LEU A 9 8.98 -3.75 -10.16
C LEU A 9 8.89 -4.83 -11.24
N THR A 10 9.91 -5.68 -11.35
CA THR A 10 9.87 -6.89 -12.21
C THR A 10 9.78 -8.10 -11.30
N ILE A 11 8.74 -8.92 -11.47
CA ILE A 11 8.53 -10.15 -10.70
C ILE A 11 8.42 -11.34 -11.64
N GLU A 12 9.06 -12.44 -11.27
CA GLU A 12 8.88 -13.73 -11.93
C GLU A 12 7.65 -14.40 -11.34
N ILE A 13 6.65 -14.66 -12.18
CA ILE A 13 5.41 -15.33 -11.76
C ILE A 13 5.15 -16.57 -12.61
N PRO A 14 4.55 -17.63 -12.03
CA PRO A 14 4.12 -18.78 -12.82
C PRO A 14 3.14 -18.37 -13.91
N ALA A 15 3.20 -19.04 -15.06
CA ALA A 15 2.33 -18.75 -16.21
C ALA A 15 0.83 -18.82 -15.87
N GLU A 16 0.44 -19.74 -14.99
CA GLU A 16 -0.96 -19.85 -14.51
C GLU A 16 -1.41 -18.60 -13.73
N VAL A 17 -0.51 -18.01 -12.92
CA VAL A 17 -0.83 -16.80 -12.17
C VAL A 17 -1.03 -15.62 -13.14
N SER A 18 -0.13 -15.49 -14.13
CA SER A 18 -0.25 -14.47 -15.17
C SER A 18 -1.57 -14.60 -15.95
N ARG A 19 -1.94 -15.83 -16.32
CA ARG A 19 -3.20 -16.12 -17.02
C ARG A 19 -4.42 -15.75 -16.17
N ARG A 20 -4.42 -16.08 -14.88
CA ARG A 20 -5.51 -15.71 -13.96
C ARG A 20 -5.61 -14.20 -13.76
N LEU A 21 -4.48 -13.49 -13.67
CA LEU A 21 -4.44 -12.03 -13.61
C LEU A 21 -5.04 -11.41 -14.87
N GLY A 22 -4.67 -11.91 -16.06
CA GLY A 22 -5.21 -11.47 -17.33
C GLY A 22 -6.74 -11.63 -17.42
N LEU A 23 -7.26 -12.80 -17.03
CA LEU A 23 -8.71 -13.04 -17.01
C LEU A 23 -9.44 -12.10 -16.04
N ALA A 24 -8.86 -11.84 -14.87
CA ALA A 24 -9.46 -11.00 -13.86
C ALA A 24 -9.44 -9.50 -14.24
N ALA A 25 -8.39 -9.06 -14.94
CA ALA A 25 -8.27 -7.73 -15.51
C ALA A 25 -9.27 -7.53 -16.66
N ALA A 26 -9.36 -8.50 -17.59
CA ALA A 26 -10.30 -8.47 -18.70
C ALA A 26 -11.76 -8.41 -18.24
N ARG A 27 -12.11 -9.14 -17.16
CA ARG A 27 -13.46 -9.11 -16.57
C ARG A 27 -13.84 -7.73 -16.01
N ARG A 28 -12.86 -6.89 -15.70
CA ARG A 28 -13.05 -5.54 -15.14
C ARG A 28 -12.78 -4.44 -16.18
N ASP A 29 -12.50 -4.79 -17.43
CA ASP A 29 -12.16 -3.85 -18.51
C ASP A 29 -10.96 -2.94 -18.17
N ILE A 30 -9.98 -3.47 -17.43
CA ILE A 30 -8.77 -2.74 -17.05
C ILE A 30 -7.51 -3.48 -17.47
N SER A 31 -6.39 -2.75 -17.52
CA SER A 31 -5.09 -3.34 -17.84
C SER A 31 -4.61 -4.28 -16.72
N ILE A 32 -3.74 -5.23 -17.06
CA ILE A 32 -3.11 -6.12 -16.05
C ILE A 32 -2.33 -5.28 -15.02
N HIS A 33 -1.68 -4.20 -15.45
CA HIS A 33 -0.95 -3.29 -14.57
C HIS A 33 -1.90 -2.65 -13.53
N ASP A 34 -3.00 -2.06 -13.99
CA ASP A 34 -4.00 -1.42 -13.12
C ASP A 34 -4.67 -2.44 -12.20
N TYR A 35 -4.97 -3.63 -12.71
CA TYR A 35 -5.54 -4.71 -11.92
C TYR A 35 -4.59 -5.14 -10.80
N VAL A 36 -3.31 -5.35 -11.10
CA VAL A 36 -2.30 -5.74 -10.11
C VAL A 36 -2.12 -4.64 -9.07
N LEU A 37 -2.00 -3.37 -9.50
CA LEU A 37 -1.88 -2.23 -8.59
C LEU A 37 -3.11 -2.09 -7.68
N TRP A 38 -4.31 -2.28 -8.23
CA TRP A 38 -5.56 -2.24 -7.49
C TRP A 38 -5.62 -3.33 -6.43
N VAL A 39 -5.33 -4.59 -6.79
CA VAL A 39 -5.29 -5.71 -5.83
C VAL A 39 -4.25 -5.46 -4.75
N LEU A 40 -3.07 -4.97 -5.10
CA LEU A 40 -2.02 -4.62 -4.13
C LEU A 40 -2.51 -3.55 -3.15
N LYS A 41 -3.13 -2.48 -3.62
CA LYS A 41 -3.69 -1.41 -2.78
C LYS A 41 -4.79 -1.92 -1.86
N GLU A 42 -5.73 -2.70 -2.38
CA GLU A 42 -6.80 -3.28 -1.56
C GLU A 42 -6.26 -4.23 -0.50
N ARG A 43 -5.32 -5.11 -0.88
CA ARG A 43 -4.73 -6.06 0.05
C ARG A 43 -3.91 -5.34 1.12
N LEU A 44 -3.13 -4.33 0.74
CA LEU A 44 -2.41 -3.48 1.69
C LEU A 44 -3.35 -2.70 2.61
N ALA A 45 -4.51 -2.24 2.14
CA ALA A 45 -5.50 -1.58 2.98
C ALA A 45 -6.17 -2.55 3.97
N GLN A 46 -6.29 -3.83 3.61
CA GLN A 46 -6.83 -4.89 4.47
C GLN A 46 -5.79 -5.44 5.47
N ASP A 47 -4.52 -5.52 5.06
CA ASP A 47 -3.40 -5.97 5.89
C ASP A 47 -2.79 -4.84 6.72
N ALA A 48 -3.05 -3.59 6.37
CA ALA A 48 -2.84 -2.49 7.29
C ALA A 48 -3.63 -2.84 8.56
N PRO A 49 -2.99 -2.87 9.74
CA PRO A 49 -3.77 -2.91 10.98
C PRO A 49 -4.82 -1.81 10.86
N PRO A 50 -6.04 -1.98 11.40
CA PRO A 50 -6.87 -0.81 11.63
C PRO A 50 -5.95 0.12 12.41
N ALA A 51 -5.50 1.22 11.78
CA ALA A 51 -4.92 2.28 12.56
C ALA A 51 -5.96 2.49 13.69
N LEU A 52 -5.64 2.89 14.91
CA LEU A 52 -5.20 4.26 15.14
C LEU A 52 -5.66 5.25 14.04
N MET A 53 -6.80 4.99 13.39
CA MET A 53 -7.58 5.91 12.62
C MET A 53 -7.94 6.90 13.70
N ALA A 54 -7.26 8.05 13.71
CA ALA A 54 -7.77 9.42 13.77
C ALA A 54 -9.21 9.65 14.30
N GLN A 55 -9.67 8.76 15.15
CA GLN A 55 -10.96 8.51 15.78
C GLN A 55 -10.70 7.64 17.05
N ALA A 56 -9.44 7.50 17.46
CA ALA A 56 -9.10 7.14 18.83
C ALA A 56 -8.79 8.46 19.54
N ASP A 57 -9.81 8.97 20.23
CA ASP A 57 -9.80 9.96 21.31
C ASP A 57 -8.79 11.15 21.24
N PRO A 58 -9.23 12.43 21.25
CA PRO A 58 -8.34 13.59 21.17
C PRO A 58 -7.26 13.64 22.27
N VAL A 59 -7.42 12.87 23.34
CA VAL A 59 -6.43 12.74 24.43
C VAL A 59 -5.15 11.99 24.00
N LEU A 60 -5.21 11.12 22.98
CA LEU A 60 -4.07 10.33 22.52
C LEU A 60 -3.18 11.05 21.50
N ALA A 61 -3.69 12.07 20.82
CA ALA A 61 -2.89 12.91 19.91
C ALA A 61 -1.87 13.76 20.67
N GLU A 62 -2.23 14.28 21.86
CA GLU A 62 -1.31 15.04 22.72
C GLU A 62 -0.19 14.19 23.32
N LEU A 63 -0.36 12.87 23.43
CA LEU A 63 0.67 11.98 23.96
C LEU A 63 1.73 11.56 22.92
N TRP A 64 1.38 11.68 21.63
CA TRP A 64 2.25 11.32 20.50
C TRP A 64 3.09 12.50 20.01
N ASP A 65 2.79 13.73 20.45
CA ASP A 65 3.67 14.91 20.30
C ASP A 65 4.78 14.87 21.38
N ASN A 66 5.54 13.77 21.41
CA ASN A 66 6.69 13.62 22.30
C ASN A 66 7.95 13.77 21.47
N ASP A 67 8.68 14.86 21.70
CA ASP A 67 9.96 15.30 21.10
C ASP A 67 11.12 14.27 21.22
N LYS A 68 10.83 13.00 21.55
CA LYS A 68 11.77 11.94 21.87
C LYS A 68 12.10 10.98 20.72
N ASP A 69 11.49 11.15 19.55
CA ASP A 69 11.78 10.29 18.40
C ASP A 69 13.09 10.64 17.66
N ALA A 70 13.79 11.71 18.06
CA ALA A 70 15.10 12.07 17.51
C ALA A 70 16.26 11.12 17.91
N ALA A 71 16.00 10.11 18.76
CA ALA A 71 17.04 9.24 19.31
C ALA A 71 17.45 8.06 18.41
N TYR A 72 16.70 7.76 17.34
CA TYR A 72 16.98 6.61 16.45
C TYR A 72 17.56 6.97 15.09
N ASP A 73 17.83 8.26 14.83
CA ASP A 73 18.44 8.72 13.56
C ASP A 73 19.96 8.41 13.45
N ARG A 74 20.56 7.76 14.46
CA ARG A 74 21.98 7.39 14.43
C ARG A 74 22.28 5.94 14.86
N LEU A 75 21.60 4.99 14.21
CA LEU A 75 22.12 3.62 14.12
C LEU A 75 22.55 3.32 12.68
#